data_AF-A0A6A8M3Z6-F1
#
_entry.id   AF-A0A6A8M3Z6-F1
#
_cell.length_a   1.000
_cell.length_b   1.000
_cell.length_c   1.000
_cell.angle_alpha   90.00
_cell.angle_beta   90.00
_cell.angle_gamma   90.00
#
_symmetry.space_group_name_H-M   'P 1'
#
loop_
_entity.id
_entity.type
_entity.pdbx_description
1 polymer ?
#
loop_
_entity_poly.entity_id
_entity_poly.type
_entity_poly.pdbx_seq_one_letter_code
_entity_poly.pdbx_strand_id
1 'polypeptide(L)'
;MEYSKNPFTPTFGSVPPFLAGREHILRDINRGFINGPGDPNLSTIITGARGTGKTALLSLLSETALEHGWIAANVSAMPGMLEDIIERTKEAADSYLSQPHARINGVQIGPVGIDWTYAQEAQGNWRTRMNGIFKQLEKHDIGLLITIDEVTVDLEEMLQFASVYQHFVREGKKVALLMAGLPYKVSALLRNDSVSFLRRSQYHQLGRITDVEIANAFRKTVEAGGRSITPEALEDAVKAVDGFPYMMQLVGYRTWDVSENSPKISAPDVQQGSLLARMELRDRILETTYRELSDKDIEFLLAMLPDSGPSRVSEIAKRMGVAGNYASQYKRRLLEDGVIGERGRGLVGFDIPAFREFLSEKAS
;
A
#
# COMPACT_ATOMS: atom_id res chain seq x y z
N MET A 1 -21.46 2.70 30.26
CA MET A 1 -20.17 3.30 29.86
C MET A 1 -20.31 3.66 28.39
N GLU A 2 -20.19 4.93 28.05
CA GLU A 2 -20.14 5.38 26.66
C GLU A 2 -18.69 5.28 26.19
N TYR A 3 -18.43 4.36 25.26
CA TYR A 3 -17.11 4.17 24.66
C TYR A 3 -16.97 5.15 23.50
N SER A 4 -15.93 5.99 23.51
CA SER A 4 -15.62 6.87 22.37
C SER A 4 -14.89 6.09 21.27
N LYS A 5 -15.33 6.20 20.02
CA LYS A 5 -14.69 5.55 18.87
C LYS A 5 -13.22 5.98 18.74
N ASN A 6 -12.32 5.01 18.67
CA ASN A 6 -10.89 5.27 18.46
C ASN A 6 -10.65 5.81 17.04
N PRO A 7 -9.98 6.99 16.88
CA PRO A 7 -9.72 7.57 15.57
C PRO A 7 -8.54 6.93 14.85
N PHE A 8 -7.71 6.14 15.54
CA PHE A 8 -6.62 5.38 14.94
C PHE A 8 -7.13 4.02 14.46
N THR A 9 -6.65 3.58 13.31
CA THR A 9 -7.10 2.34 12.66
C THR A 9 -5.89 1.50 12.26
N PRO A 10 -5.30 0.71 13.19
CA PRO A 10 -4.15 -0.15 12.89
C PRO A 10 -4.53 -1.40 12.06
N THR A 11 -5.73 -1.46 11.50
CA THR A 11 -6.22 -2.58 10.69
C THR A 11 -5.71 -2.50 9.26
N PHE A 12 -5.43 -3.66 8.66
CA PHE A 12 -4.96 -3.78 7.28
C PHE A 12 -5.85 -3.04 6.29
N GLY A 13 -5.22 -2.22 5.44
CA GLY A 13 -5.89 -1.51 4.35
C GLY A 13 -6.83 -0.38 4.74
N SER A 14 -7.04 -0.13 6.04
CA SER A 14 -7.89 0.98 6.49
C SER A 14 -7.25 2.33 6.16
N VAL A 15 -8.07 3.25 5.67
CA VAL A 15 -7.64 4.63 5.37
C VAL A 15 -7.62 5.42 6.67
N PRO A 16 -6.45 5.91 7.12
CA PRO A 16 -6.40 6.73 8.32
C PRO A 16 -7.04 8.09 8.04
N PRO A 17 -7.60 8.78 9.06
CA PRO A 17 -8.16 10.13 8.89
C PRO A 17 -7.17 11.14 8.30
N PHE A 18 -5.87 10.95 8.60
CA PHE A 18 -4.78 11.76 8.06
C PHE A 18 -3.64 10.86 7.59
N LEU A 19 -3.32 10.92 6.31
CA LEU A 19 -2.22 10.17 5.71
C LEU A 19 -0.91 11.00 5.74
N ALA A 20 -0.11 10.78 6.77
CA ALA A 20 1.09 11.56 7.04
C ALA A 20 2.15 11.48 5.92
N GLY A 21 2.59 12.64 5.43
CA GLY A 21 3.73 12.79 4.52
C GLY A 21 3.51 12.29 3.09
N ARG A 22 2.24 12.11 2.70
CA ARG A 22 1.83 11.61 1.37
C ARG A 22 1.01 12.61 0.58
N GLU A 23 0.91 13.84 1.06
CA GLU A 23 0.07 14.90 0.50
C GLU A 23 0.50 15.30 -0.92
N HIS A 24 1.79 15.24 -1.23
CA HIS A 24 2.29 15.53 -2.59
C HIS A 24 1.84 14.45 -3.58
N ILE A 25 1.95 13.17 -3.21
CA ILE A 25 1.53 12.03 -4.05
C ILE A 25 0.02 12.11 -4.31
N LEU A 26 -0.76 12.33 -3.25
CA LEU A 26 -2.22 12.50 -3.36
C LEU A 26 -2.57 13.66 -4.30
N ARG A 27 -1.91 14.80 -4.14
CA ARG A 27 -2.13 15.98 -4.98
C ARG A 27 -1.82 15.72 -6.45
N ASP A 28 -0.70 15.09 -6.75
CA ASP A 28 -0.26 14.87 -8.14
C ASP A 28 -1.17 13.87 -8.85
N ILE A 29 -1.58 12.79 -8.17
CA ILE A 29 -2.50 11.80 -8.74
C ILE A 29 -3.91 12.37 -8.89
N ASN A 30 -4.42 13.13 -7.90
CA ASN A 30 -5.73 13.78 -8.02
C ASN A 30 -5.77 14.81 -9.16
N ARG A 31 -4.67 15.54 -9.38
CA ARG A 31 -4.53 16.38 -10.58
C ARG A 31 -4.59 15.57 -11.86
N GLY A 32 -4.00 14.37 -11.87
CA GLY A 32 -4.13 13.43 -12.99
C GLY A 32 -5.60 13.08 -13.30
N PHE A 33 -6.40 12.78 -12.28
CA PHE A 33 -7.84 12.50 -12.48
C PHE A 33 -8.61 13.69 -13.06
N ILE A 34 -8.25 14.92 -12.67
CA ILE A 34 -8.84 16.15 -13.21
C ILE A 34 -8.40 16.40 -14.66
N ASN A 35 -7.11 16.23 -14.96
CA ASN A 35 -6.55 16.47 -16.29
C ASN A 35 -7.03 15.45 -17.32
N GLY A 36 -7.30 14.22 -16.89
CA GLY A 36 -7.85 13.18 -17.74
C GLY A 36 -6.81 12.43 -18.57
N PRO A 37 -7.25 11.68 -19.59
CA PRO A 37 -6.39 10.78 -20.37
C PRO A 37 -5.17 11.49 -20.96
N GLY A 38 -3.98 10.90 -20.77
CA GLY A 38 -2.70 11.45 -21.22
C GLY A 38 -1.87 12.07 -20.11
N ASP A 39 -2.44 12.35 -18.94
CA ASP A 39 -1.67 12.77 -17.77
C ASP A 39 -0.79 11.60 -17.26
N PRO A 40 0.52 11.82 -17.03
CA PRO A 40 1.43 10.76 -16.62
C PRO A 40 1.10 10.18 -15.22
N ASN A 41 0.46 10.94 -14.34
CA ASN A 41 0.11 10.48 -12.98
C ASN A 41 -1.00 9.43 -12.97
N LEU A 42 -1.75 9.28 -14.07
CA LEU A 42 -2.73 8.22 -14.25
C LEU A 42 -2.08 6.83 -14.43
N SER A 43 -0.76 6.75 -14.59
CA SER A 43 -0.03 5.49 -14.52
C SER A 43 1.08 5.63 -13.48
N THR A 44 0.82 5.12 -12.28
CA THR A 44 1.70 5.30 -11.13
C THR A 44 2.01 3.98 -10.43
N ILE A 45 3.27 3.79 -10.05
CA ILE A 45 3.76 2.66 -9.28
C ILE A 45 4.25 3.16 -7.92
N ILE A 46 3.67 2.61 -6.88
CA ILE A 46 3.96 2.89 -5.48
C ILE A 46 4.72 1.70 -4.93
N THR A 47 5.88 1.94 -4.32
CA THR A 47 6.66 0.87 -3.69
C THR A 47 7.01 1.17 -2.25
N GLY A 48 7.42 0.17 -1.49
CA GLY A 48 7.90 0.34 -0.13
C GLY A 48 7.77 -0.93 0.68
N ALA A 49 8.44 -0.97 1.83
CA ALA A 49 8.38 -2.08 2.77
C ALA A 49 6.94 -2.37 3.26
N ARG A 50 6.74 -3.49 3.94
CA ARG A 50 5.45 -3.79 4.59
C ARG A 50 5.14 -2.73 5.66
N GLY A 51 3.87 -2.37 5.80
CA GLY A 51 3.45 -1.35 6.79
C GLY A 51 3.78 0.12 6.42
N THR A 52 4.30 0.40 5.22
CA THR A 52 4.56 1.78 4.77
C THR A 52 3.31 2.53 4.25
N GLY A 53 2.13 1.93 4.35
CA GLY A 53 0.85 2.54 3.98
C GLY A 53 0.51 2.51 2.49
N LYS A 54 1.08 1.57 1.71
CA LYS A 54 0.78 1.42 0.28
C LYS A 54 -0.71 1.17 0.01
N THR A 55 -1.28 0.14 0.63
CA THR A 55 -2.71 -0.21 0.49
C THR A 55 -3.62 0.92 0.94
N ALA A 56 -3.34 1.55 2.09
CA ALA A 56 -4.11 2.69 2.58
C ALA A 56 -4.07 3.89 1.59
N LEU A 57 -2.92 4.13 0.96
CA LEU A 57 -2.79 5.16 -0.08
C LEU A 57 -3.59 4.80 -1.34
N LEU A 58 -3.54 3.55 -1.80
CA LEU A 58 -4.37 3.09 -2.92
C LEU A 58 -5.86 3.26 -2.62
N SER A 59 -6.32 2.82 -1.44
CA SER A 59 -7.73 2.95 -1.02
C SER A 59 -8.19 4.41 -1.01
N LEU A 60 -7.39 5.33 -0.44
CA LEU A 60 -7.72 6.76 -0.42
C LEU A 60 -7.74 7.37 -1.82
N LEU A 61 -6.82 6.97 -2.70
CA LEU A 61 -6.83 7.41 -4.10
C LEU A 61 -8.06 6.89 -4.85
N SER A 62 -8.50 5.68 -4.57
CA SER A 62 -9.74 5.13 -5.12
C SER A 62 -10.99 5.86 -4.63
N GLU A 63 -11.04 6.26 -3.36
CA GLU A 63 -12.12 7.07 -2.81
C GLU A 63 -12.17 8.46 -3.46
N THR A 64 -11.02 9.14 -3.56
CA THR A 64 -10.93 10.49 -4.14
C THR A 64 -11.10 10.51 -5.66
N ALA A 65 -10.77 9.41 -6.35
CA ALA A 65 -11.03 9.27 -7.79
C ALA A 65 -12.54 9.40 -8.13
N LEU A 66 -13.41 8.88 -7.26
CA LEU A 66 -14.88 8.96 -7.45
C LEU A 66 -15.37 10.41 -7.50
N GLU A 67 -14.78 11.30 -6.71
CA GLU A 67 -15.10 12.74 -6.72
C GLU A 67 -14.79 13.42 -8.06
N HIS A 68 -13.96 12.78 -8.90
CA HIS A 68 -13.54 13.26 -10.21
C HIS A 68 -14.18 12.47 -11.37
N GLY A 69 -15.20 11.65 -11.10
CA GLY A 69 -15.89 10.85 -12.12
C GLY A 69 -15.13 9.60 -12.55
N TRP A 70 -14.25 9.08 -11.70
CA TRP A 70 -13.52 7.83 -11.92
C TRP A 70 -13.99 6.76 -10.94
N ILE A 71 -14.52 5.65 -11.46
CA ILE A 71 -14.81 4.47 -10.64
C ILE A 71 -13.53 3.64 -10.44
N ALA A 72 -13.42 2.94 -9.32
CA ALA A 72 -12.24 2.15 -8.99
C ALA A 72 -12.54 0.64 -9.01
N ALA A 73 -11.70 -0.12 -9.71
CA ALA A 73 -11.59 -1.56 -9.59
C ALA A 73 -10.33 -1.88 -8.77
N ASN A 74 -10.52 -2.21 -7.50
CA ASN A 74 -9.42 -2.52 -6.58
C ASN A 74 -9.19 -4.02 -6.50
N VAL A 75 -7.99 -4.49 -6.88
CA VAL A 75 -7.65 -5.92 -6.89
C VAL A 75 -6.27 -6.18 -6.30
N SER A 76 -6.02 -7.43 -5.91
CA SER A 76 -4.67 -7.92 -5.57
C SER A 76 -4.11 -8.75 -6.72
N ALA A 77 -2.79 -8.74 -6.91
CA ALA A 77 -2.13 -9.58 -7.89
C ALA A 77 -2.12 -11.07 -7.46
N MET A 78 -3.25 -11.75 -7.65
CA MET A 78 -3.46 -13.18 -7.37
C MET A 78 -4.17 -13.86 -8.55
N PRO A 79 -4.16 -15.21 -8.65
CA PRO A 79 -4.92 -15.91 -9.68
C PRO A 79 -6.39 -15.49 -9.71
N GLY A 80 -6.93 -15.23 -10.90
CA GLY A 80 -8.29 -14.67 -11.10
C GLY A 80 -8.37 -13.14 -11.11
N MET A 81 -7.25 -12.43 -10.93
CA MET A 81 -7.18 -10.95 -10.94
C MET A 81 -7.88 -10.33 -12.15
N LEU A 82 -7.71 -10.89 -13.35
CA LEU A 82 -8.32 -10.33 -14.56
C LEU A 82 -9.85 -10.37 -14.51
N GLU A 83 -10.42 -11.46 -14.01
CA GLU A 83 -11.87 -11.60 -13.85
C GLU A 83 -12.39 -10.71 -12.72
N ASP A 84 -11.65 -10.61 -11.61
CA ASP A 84 -12.00 -9.73 -10.51
C ASP A 84 -12.03 -8.26 -10.95
N ILE A 85 -11.10 -7.80 -11.81
CA ILE A 85 -11.15 -6.45 -12.40
C ILE A 85 -12.49 -6.20 -13.11
N ILE A 86 -13.00 -7.18 -13.86
CA ILE A 86 -14.29 -7.08 -14.55
C ILE A 86 -15.43 -6.97 -13.53
N GLU A 87 -15.44 -7.82 -12.51
CA GLU A 87 -16.50 -7.84 -11.49
C GLU A 87 -16.51 -6.55 -10.67
N ARG A 88 -15.35 -6.14 -10.13
CA ARG A 88 -15.22 -4.88 -9.37
C ARG A 88 -15.62 -3.67 -10.21
N THR A 89 -15.27 -3.64 -11.50
CA THR A 89 -15.67 -2.55 -12.41
C THR A 89 -17.19 -2.47 -12.53
N LYS A 90 -17.86 -3.61 -12.70
CA LYS A 90 -19.33 -3.65 -12.83
C LYS A 90 -20.02 -3.17 -11.56
N GLU A 91 -19.61 -3.71 -10.42
CA GLU A 91 -20.16 -3.30 -9.12
C GLU A 91 -19.94 -1.80 -8.85
N ALA A 92 -18.74 -1.28 -9.14
CA ALA A 92 -18.42 0.12 -8.93
C ALA A 92 -19.25 1.05 -9.84
N ALA A 93 -19.46 0.67 -11.11
CA ALA A 93 -20.29 1.48 -12.00
C ALA A 93 -21.78 1.44 -11.63
N ASP A 94 -22.31 0.27 -11.24
CA ASP A 94 -23.70 0.13 -10.78
C ASP A 94 -23.95 0.99 -9.53
N SER A 95 -23.01 0.96 -8.58
CA SER A 95 -23.06 1.80 -7.39
C SER A 95 -23.00 3.29 -7.75
N TYR A 96 -22.09 3.70 -8.64
CA TYR A 96 -21.93 5.09 -9.05
C TYR A 96 -23.18 5.64 -9.76
N LEU A 97 -23.75 4.90 -10.71
CA LEU A 97 -24.93 5.33 -11.47
C LEU A 97 -26.23 5.32 -10.63
N SER A 98 -26.27 4.52 -9.57
CA SER A 98 -27.40 4.50 -8.64
C SER A 98 -27.45 5.73 -7.73
N GLN A 99 -26.36 6.50 -7.63
CA GLN A 99 -26.29 7.65 -6.73
C GLN A 99 -27.07 8.88 -7.26
N PRO A 100 -27.69 9.68 -6.38
CA PRO A 100 -28.59 10.77 -6.78
C PRO A 100 -27.93 11.86 -7.64
N HIS A 101 -26.62 12.07 -7.49
CA HIS A 101 -25.85 13.10 -8.20
C HIS A 101 -25.46 12.71 -9.63
N ALA A 102 -25.53 11.44 -10.00
CA ALA A 102 -25.31 10.98 -11.38
C ALA A 102 -26.51 11.29 -12.31
N ARG A 103 -27.59 11.87 -11.77
CA ARG A 103 -28.79 12.26 -12.53
C ARG A 103 -28.59 13.62 -13.19
N ILE A 104 -28.24 13.63 -14.47
CA ILE A 104 -28.24 14.86 -15.28
C ILE A 104 -29.65 15.04 -15.92
N ASN A 105 -30.21 16.25 -15.78
CA ASN A 105 -31.38 16.80 -16.51
C ASN A 105 -32.74 16.11 -16.37
N GLY A 106 -33.32 16.07 -15.16
CA GLY A 106 -34.78 16.07 -14.96
C GLY A 106 -35.60 14.90 -15.53
N VAL A 107 -34.96 13.94 -16.21
CA VAL A 107 -35.58 12.70 -16.63
C VAL A 107 -35.39 11.71 -15.50
N GLN A 108 -36.50 11.29 -14.89
CA GLN A 108 -36.53 10.20 -13.95
C GLN A 108 -36.27 8.92 -14.73
N ILE A 109 -35.01 8.63 -15.01
CA ILE A 109 -34.64 7.33 -15.55
C ILE A 109 -34.80 6.36 -14.36
N GLY A 110 -35.69 5.38 -14.50
CA GLY A 110 -35.72 4.20 -13.62
C GLY A 110 -34.33 3.56 -13.53
N PRO A 111 -34.09 2.52 -12.71
CA PRO A 111 -32.74 2.00 -12.47
C PRO A 111 -32.01 1.85 -13.81
N VAL A 112 -31.04 2.75 -14.05
CA VAL A 112 -30.17 2.70 -15.22
C VAL A 112 -29.20 1.58 -14.88
N GLY A 113 -29.69 0.35 -14.95
CA GLY A 113 -28.80 -0.78 -15.09
C GLY A 113 -28.05 -0.52 -16.38
N ILE A 114 -26.73 -0.35 -16.30
CA ILE A 114 -25.91 -0.64 -17.45
C ILE A 114 -26.37 -2.03 -17.88
N ASP A 115 -26.79 -2.17 -19.14
CA ASP A 115 -27.20 -3.46 -19.70
C ASP A 115 -25.95 -4.33 -19.85
N TRP A 116 -25.38 -4.74 -18.71
CA TRP A 116 -24.17 -5.55 -18.57
C TRP A 116 -24.36 -6.90 -19.23
N THR A 117 -25.60 -7.29 -19.48
CA THR A 117 -26.03 -8.41 -20.31
C THR A 117 -25.29 -8.40 -21.66
N TYR A 118 -25.10 -7.24 -22.30
CA TYR A 118 -24.30 -7.13 -23.54
C TYR A 118 -22.77 -7.29 -23.32
N ALA A 119 -22.25 -6.89 -22.15
CA ALA A 119 -20.84 -7.11 -21.81
C ALA A 119 -20.57 -8.55 -21.33
N GLN A 120 -21.60 -9.25 -20.85
CA GLN A 120 -21.58 -10.68 -20.51
C GLN A 120 -21.57 -11.56 -21.75
N GLU A 121 -22.19 -11.11 -22.85
CA GLU A 121 -22.21 -11.80 -24.15
C GLU A 121 -20.96 -11.60 -25.02
N ALA A 122 -20.02 -10.74 -24.61
CA ALA A 122 -18.79 -10.51 -25.35
C ALA A 122 -17.88 -11.76 -25.31
N GLN A 123 -18.10 -12.70 -26.23
CA GLN A 123 -17.21 -13.82 -26.47
C GLN A 123 -15.84 -13.31 -26.92
N GLY A 124 -14.77 -13.77 -26.27
CA GLY A 124 -13.41 -13.42 -26.64
C GLY A 124 -12.46 -13.33 -25.45
N ASN A 125 -11.25 -12.85 -25.72
CA ASN A 125 -10.24 -12.64 -24.70
C ASN A 125 -10.61 -11.47 -23.76
N TRP A 126 -9.87 -11.35 -22.66
CA TRP A 126 -10.09 -10.33 -21.63
C TRP A 126 -10.15 -8.90 -22.19
N ARG A 127 -9.30 -8.56 -23.18
CA ARG A 127 -9.31 -7.23 -23.83
C ARG A 127 -10.64 -6.95 -24.54
N THR A 128 -11.20 -7.92 -25.26
CA THR A 128 -12.51 -7.78 -25.93
C THR A 128 -13.62 -7.49 -24.91
N ARG A 129 -13.62 -8.22 -23.79
CA ARG A 129 -14.60 -8.04 -22.71
C ARG A 129 -14.48 -6.67 -22.04
N MET A 130 -13.26 -6.25 -21.69
CA MET A 130 -12.99 -4.91 -21.16
C MET A 130 -13.36 -3.80 -22.14
N ASN A 131 -13.14 -3.99 -23.44
CA ASN A 131 -13.58 -3.02 -24.46
C ASN A 131 -15.10 -2.87 -24.50
N GLY A 132 -15.85 -3.95 -24.24
CA GLY A 132 -17.30 -3.88 -24.05
C GLY A 132 -17.69 -3.02 -22.85
N ILE A 133 -16.96 -3.16 -21.73
CA ILE A 133 -17.15 -2.36 -20.51
C ILE A 133 -16.83 -0.89 -20.77
N PHE A 134 -15.67 -0.59 -21.36
CA PHE A 134 -15.29 0.80 -21.68
C PHE A 134 -16.32 1.50 -22.57
N LYS A 135 -16.92 0.80 -23.55
CA LYS A 135 -18.00 1.37 -24.37
C LYS A 135 -19.22 1.79 -23.56
N GLN A 136 -19.51 1.13 -22.44
CA GLN A 136 -20.61 1.52 -21.56
C GLN A 136 -20.21 2.71 -20.68
N LEU A 137 -19.01 2.66 -20.09
CA LEU A 137 -18.48 3.76 -19.27
C LEU A 137 -18.37 5.07 -20.07
N GLU A 138 -17.94 5.00 -21.33
CA GLU A 138 -17.83 6.14 -22.27
C GLU A 138 -19.17 6.85 -22.48
N LYS A 139 -20.31 6.15 -22.48
CA LYS A 139 -21.64 6.77 -22.64
C LYS A 139 -22.00 7.73 -21.51
N HIS A 140 -21.36 7.57 -20.35
CA HIS A 140 -21.60 8.33 -19.14
C HIS A 140 -20.39 9.20 -18.75
N ASP A 141 -19.35 9.29 -19.62
CA ASP A 141 -18.08 9.95 -19.34
C ASP A 141 -17.38 9.47 -18.04
N ILE A 142 -17.56 8.18 -17.71
CA ILE A 142 -16.96 7.58 -16.52
C ILE A 142 -15.54 7.09 -16.84
N GLY A 143 -14.58 7.48 -16.01
CA GLY A 143 -13.23 6.93 -16.04
C GLY A 143 -13.10 5.65 -15.21
N LEU A 144 -12.20 4.75 -15.58
CA LEU A 144 -11.88 3.54 -14.80
C LEU A 144 -10.47 3.65 -14.22
N LEU A 145 -10.39 3.74 -12.90
CA LEU A 145 -9.15 3.51 -12.14
C LEU A 145 -9.02 2.02 -11.83
N ILE A 146 -7.92 1.40 -12.22
CA ILE A 146 -7.56 0.04 -11.80
C ILE A 146 -6.45 0.15 -10.76
N THR A 147 -6.67 -0.37 -9.56
CA THR A 147 -5.62 -0.50 -8.56
C THR A 147 -5.20 -1.96 -8.39
N ILE A 148 -3.89 -2.21 -8.38
CA ILE A 148 -3.33 -3.55 -8.19
C ILE A 148 -2.36 -3.53 -7.02
N ASP A 149 -2.75 -4.16 -5.91
CA ASP A 149 -1.88 -4.34 -4.76
C ASP A 149 -1.06 -5.64 -4.85
N GLU A 150 0.04 -5.70 -4.09
CA GLU A 150 0.96 -6.83 -4.01
C GLU A 150 1.53 -7.30 -5.36
N VAL A 151 1.85 -6.36 -6.26
CA VAL A 151 2.34 -6.70 -7.61
C VAL A 151 3.50 -7.68 -7.60
N THR A 152 3.45 -8.62 -8.54
CA THR A 152 4.46 -9.65 -8.71
C THR A 152 4.69 -9.99 -10.18
N VAL A 153 5.91 -10.43 -10.52
CA VAL A 153 6.26 -10.90 -11.86
C VAL A 153 5.91 -12.38 -12.05
N ASP A 154 5.68 -13.12 -10.97
CA ASP A 154 5.43 -14.57 -10.99
C ASP A 154 3.99 -14.92 -11.41
N LEU A 155 3.11 -13.91 -11.52
CA LEU A 155 1.72 -14.08 -11.95
C LEU A 155 1.60 -13.79 -13.45
N GLU A 156 1.27 -14.81 -14.25
CA GLU A 156 1.06 -14.67 -15.69
C GLU A 156 -0.04 -13.64 -16.02
N GLU A 157 -1.13 -13.63 -15.24
CA GLU A 157 -2.21 -12.65 -15.37
C GLU A 157 -1.73 -11.20 -15.20
N MET A 158 -0.71 -10.95 -14.36
CA MET A 158 -0.13 -9.61 -14.20
C MET A 158 0.60 -9.15 -15.46
N LEU A 159 1.34 -10.07 -16.10
CA LEU A 159 2.02 -9.79 -17.37
C LEU A 159 1.02 -9.58 -18.51
N GLN A 160 -0.03 -10.42 -18.57
CA GLN A 160 -1.12 -10.27 -19.51
C GLN A 160 -1.85 -8.94 -19.32
N PHE A 161 -2.20 -8.60 -18.08
CA PHE A 161 -2.84 -7.33 -17.72
C PHE A 161 -2.02 -6.16 -18.23
N ALA A 162 -0.73 -6.10 -17.89
CA ALA A 162 0.15 -5.00 -18.27
C ALA A 162 0.23 -4.85 -19.80
N SER A 163 0.43 -5.95 -20.52
CA SER A 163 0.44 -5.96 -22.00
C SER A 163 -0.85 -5.41 -22.60
N VAL A 164 -2.01 -5.81 -22.06
CA VAL A 164 -3.31 -5.34 -22.52
C VAL A 164 -3.58 -3.89 -22.13
N TYR A 165 -3.22 -3.48 -20.92
CA TYR A 165 -3.41 -2.11 -20.42
C TYR A 165 -2.75 -1.06 -21.33
N GLN A 166 -1.56 -1.35 -21.84
CA GLN A 166 -0.88 -0.48 -22.81
C GLN A 166 -1.76 -0.19 -24.04
N HIS A 167 -2.57 -1.16 -24.48
CA HIS A 167 -3.48 -0.96 -25.59
C HIS A 167 -4.63 -0.01 -25.24
N PHE A 168 -5.23 -0.12 -24.06
CA PHE A 168 -6.29 0.80 -23.62
C PHE A 168 -5.80 2.24 -23.59
N VAL A 169 -4.59 2.47 -23.07
CA VAL A 169 -3.97 3.81 -23.07
C VAL A 169 -3.76 4.31 -24.50
N ARG A 170 -3.24 3.47 -25.41
CA ARG A 170 -3.02 3.85 -26.82
C ARG A 170 -4.31 4.12 -27.59
N GLU A 171 -5.40 3.47 -27.21
CA GLU A 171 -6.74 3.66 -27.78
C GLU A 171 -7.45 4.89 -27.21
N GLY A 172 -6.82 5.63 -26.29
CA GLY A 172 -7.42 6.82 -25.68
C GLY A 172 -8.54 6.50 -24.68
N LYS A 173 -8.59 5.28 -24.15
CA LYS A 173 -9.56 4.92 -23.11
C LYS A 173 -9.32 5.77 -21.86
N LYS A 174 -10.41 6.19 -21.21
CA LYS A 174 -10.38 6.89 -19.92
C LYS A 174 -10.05 5.91 -18.80
N VAL A 175 -8.80 5.45 -18.79
CA VAL A 175 -8.28 4.43 -17.87
C VAL A 175 -7.07 4.95 -17.11
N ALA A 176 -6.99 4.60 -15.84
CA ALA A 176 -5.86 4.85 -14.96
C ALA A 176 -5.40 3.55 -14.29
N LEU A 177 -4.13 3.49 -13.92
CA LEU A 177 -3.49 2.37 -13.26
C LEU A 177 -2.64 2.86 -12.09
N LEU A 178 -2.98 2.38 -10.90
CA LEU A 178 -2.15 2.53 -9.71
C LEU A 178 -1.70 1.14 -9.25
N MET A 179 -0.40 0.94 -9.08
CA MET A 179 0.15 -0.33 -8.63
C MET A 179 0.90 -0.16 -7.32
N ALA A 180 0.79 -1.15 -6.43
CA ALA A 180 1.55 -1.20 -5.20
C ALA A 180 2.28 -2.54 -5.04
N GLY A 181 3.50 -2.51 -4.52
CA GLY A 181 4.21 -3.74 -4.18
C GLY A 181 5.55 -3.53 -3.50
N LEU A 182 6.18 -4.63 -3.10
CA LEU A 182 7.51 -4.60 -2.50
C LEU A 182 8.57 -4.12 -3.51
N PRO A 183 9.61 -3.40 -3.08
CA PRO A 183 10.63 -2.85 -3.97
C PRO A 183 11.25 -3.89 -4.89
N TYR A 184 11.57 -5.07 -4.35
CA TYR A 184 12.16 -6.15 -5.12
C TYR A 184 11.22 -6.68 -6.23
N LYS A 185 9.95 -6.94 -5.89
CA LYS A 185 8.95 -7.45 -6.84
C LYS A 185 8.63 -6.44 -7.95
N VAL A 186 8.46 -5.16 -7.59
CA VAL A 186 8.28 -4.06 -8.55
C VAL A 186 9.50 -3.96 -9.46
N SER A 187 10.71 -4.02 -8.90
CA SER A 187 11.95 -3.97 -9.67
C SER A 187 12.08 -5.15 -10.64
N ALA A 188 11.67 -6.36 -10.23
CA ALA A 188 11.63 -7.54 -11.07
C ALA A 188 10.63 -7.40 -12.22
N LEU A 189 9.42 -6.91 -11.94
CA LEU A 189 8.41 -6.61 -12.95
C LEU A 189 8.93 -5.62 -14.00
N LEU A 190 9.55 -4.51 -13.56
CA LEU A 190 10.06 -3.48 -14.47
C LEU A 190 11.24 -3.95 -15.34
N ARG A 191 12.00 -4.96 -14.88
CA ARG A 191 13.07 -5.59 -15.69
C ARG A 191 12.53 -6.51 -16.78
N ASN A 192 11.29 -6.98 -16.68
CA ASN A 192 10.71 -7.88 -17.66
C ASN A 192 10.41 -7.13 -18.98
N ASP A 193 11.01 -7.57 -20.08
CA ASP A 193 10.91 -6.90 -21.39
C ASP A 193 9.49 -6.90 -21.96
N SER A 194 8.65 -7.88 -21.59
CA SER A 194 7.26 -7.98 -22.05
C SER A 194 6.37 -6.84 -21.55
N VAL A 195 6.77 -6.14 -20.49
CA VAL A 195 6.01 -5.05 -19.85
C VAL A 195 6.83 -3.75 -19.75
N SER A 196 7.78 -3.57 -20.66
CA SER A 196 8.72 -2.44 -20.69
C SER A 196 8.08 -1.05 -20.66
N PHE A 197 6.82 -0.91 -21.09
CA PHE A 197 6.10 0.37 -21.02
C PHE A 197 5.90 0.89 -19.60
N LEU A 198 5.81 -0.01 -18.60
CA LEU A 198 5.67 0.36 -17.17
C LEU A 198 6.86 1.16 -16.66
N ARG A 199 8.02 1.11 -17.35
CA ARG A 199 9.17 1.97 -17.04
C ARG A 199 8.90 3.46 -17.25
N ARG A 200 7.81 3.82 -17.94
CA ARG A 200 7.38 5.20 -18.19
C ARG A 200 6.31 5.69 -17.22
N SER A 201 5.83 4.83 -16.32
CA SER A 201 4.91 5.20 -15.25
C SER A 201 5.62 6.09 -14.23
N GLN A 202 4.85 6.93 -13.53
CA GLN A 202 5.36 7.64 -12.35
C GLN A 202 5.73 6.65 -11.25
N TYR A 203 6.75 6.98 -10.47
CA TYR A 203 7.29 6.09 -9.46
C TYR A 203 7.44 6.81 -8.12
N HIS A 204 6.79 6.29 -7.09
CA HIS A 204 6.90 6.80 -5.72
C HIS A 204 7.36 5.70 -4.77
N GLN A 205 8.50 5.92 -4.12
CA GLN A 205 9.00 5.05 -3.07
C GLN A 205 8.56 5.57 -1.70
N LEU A 206 7.71 4.79 -1.03
CA LEU A 206 7.24 5.02 0.32
C LEU A 206 8.26 4.49 1.31
N GLY A 207 8.85 5.42 2.07
CA GLY A 207 9.76 5.13 3.16
C GLY A 207 9.21 5.58 4.50
N ARG A 208 10.15 5.82 5.43
CA ARG A 208 9.90 6.43 6.73
C ARG A 208 9.31 7.83 6.53
N ILE A 209 8.36 8.18 7.39
CA ILE A 209 7.76 9.51 7.48
C ILE A 209 8.63 10.36 8.40
N THR A 210 8.73 11.66 8.12
CA THR A 210 9.51 12.57 8.97
C THR A 210 8.84 12.79 10.32
N ASP A 211 9.65 13.05 11.36
CA ASP A 211 9.15 13.32 12.72
C ASP A 211 8.11 14.46 12.76
N VAL A 212 8.29 15.48 11.92
CA VAL A 212 7.38 16.62 11.77
C VAL A 212 6.02 16.18 11.21
N GLU A 213 6.02 15.33 10.19
CA GLU A 213 4.79 14.80 9.60
C GLU A 213 4.08 13.83 10.54
N ILE A 214 4.83 12.98 11.26
CA ILE A 214 4.28 12.12 12.32
C ILE A 214 3.63 12.97 13.41
N ALA A 215 4.33 13.96 13.96
CA ALA A 215 3.81 14.84 15.01
C ALA A 215 2.51 15.52 14.57
N ASN A 216 2.50 16.07 13.34
CA ASN A 216 1.34 16.74 12.80
C ASN A 216 0.15 15.79 12.63
N ALA A 217 0.36 14.64 11.99
CA ALA A 217 -0.73 13.71 11.72
C ALA A 217 -1.24 13.01 12.99
N PHE A 218 -0.36 12.77 13.97
CA PHE A 218 -0.75 12.15 15.24
C PHE A 218 -1.63 13.11 16.04
N ARG A 219 -1.19 14.36 16.19
CA ARG A 219 -1.99 15.43 16.82
C ARG A 219 -3.34 15.59 16.12
N LYS A 220 -3.36 15.74 14.80
CA LYS A 220 -4.61 15.90 14.02
C LYS A 220 -5.56 14.72 14.21
N THR A 221 -5.04 13.49 14.23
CA THR A 221 -5.86 12.28 14.47
C THR A 221 -6.48 12.29 15.87
N VAL A 222 -5.71 12.68 16.90
CA VAL A 222 -6.21 12.83 18.28
C VAL A 222 -7.29 13.92 18.36
N GLU A 223 -7.05 15.08 17.74
CA GLU A 223 -7.99 16.21 17.70
C GLU A 223 -9.28 15.88 16.96
N ALA A 224 -9.20 15.14 15.85
CA ALA A 224 -10.38 14.66 15.13
C ALA A 224 -11.22 13.65 15.94
N GLY A 225 -10.60 12.92 16.87
CA GLY A 225 -11.30 12.10 17.86
C GLY A 225 -11.92 12.89 19.01
N GLY A 226 -11.69 14.22 19.08
CA GLY A 226 -12.22 15.09 20.14
C GLY A 226 -11.37 15.17 21.40
N ARG A 227 -10.11 14.72 21.36
CA ARG A 227 -9.16 14.84 22.49
C ARG A 227 -8.00 15.78 22.12
N SER A 228 -7.21 16.14 23.12
CA SER A 228 -5.95 16.88 22.95
C SER A 228 -4.76 16.04 23.40
N ILE A 229 -3.54 16.43 23.02
CA ILE A 229 -2.29 15.77 23.44
C ILE A 229 -1.30 16.82 23.96
N THR A 230 -0.57 16.53 25.04
CA THR A 230 0.50 17.45 25.51
C THR A 230 1.69 17.45 24.56
N PRO A 231 2.49 18.52 24.52
CA PRO A 231 3.73 18.55 23.73
C PRO A 231 4.68 17.40 24.07
N GLU A 232 4.87 17.09 25.36
CA GLU A 232 5.79 16.04 25.83
C GLU A 232 5.29 14.64 25.41
N ALA A 233 3.97 14.42 25.50
CA ALA A 233 3.35 13.19 25.03
C ALA A 233 3.51 13.02 23.51
N LEU A 234 3.40 14.11 22.75
CA LEU A 234 3.58 14.07 21.31
C LEU A 234 5.04 13.75 20.93
N GLU A 235 6.02 14.30 21.63
CA GLU A 235 7.43 13.95 21.44
C GLU A 235 7.71 12.46 21.73
N ASP A 236 7.14 11.93 22.81
CA ASP A 236 7.26 10.50 23.14
C ASP A 236 6.59 9.62 22.09
N ALA A 237 5.45 10.05 21.54
CA ALA A 237 4.75 9.32 20.48
C ALA A 237 5.59 9.28 19.20
N VAL A 238 6.15 10.42 18.78
CA VAL A 238 7.02 10.51 17.59
C VAL A 238 8.20 9.56 17.71
N LYS A 239 8.89 9.54 18.86
CA LYS A 239 10.01 8.62 19.13
C LYS A 239 9.57 7.16 19.06
N ALA A 240 8.42 6.82 19.64
CA ALA A 240 7.91 5.45 19.64
C ALA A 240 7.48 4.96 18.25
N VAL A 241 7.02 5.88 17.39
CA VAL A 241 6.60 5.60 16.02
C VAL A 241 7.78 5.36 15.08
N ASP A 242 8.89 6.05 15.32
CA ASP A 242 10.15 5.91 14.56
C ASP A 242 9.95 6.05 13.04
N GLY A 243 9.04 6.94 12.64
CA GLY A 243 8.71 7.19 11.23
C GLY A 243 7.95 6.07 10.50
N PHE A 244 7.49 5.02 11.18
CA PHE A 244 6.77 3.92 10.54
C PHE A 244 5.24 4.11 10.60
N PRO A 245 4.54 4.21 9.45
CA PRO A 245 3.09 4.50 9.44
C PRO A 245 2.25 3.48 10.21
N TYR A 246 2.55 2.19 10.09
CA TYR A 246 1.86 1.16 10.87
C TYR A 246 2.04 1.36 12.39
N MET A 247 3.27 1.67 12.83
CA MET A 247 3.55 1.94 14.24
C MET A 247 2.84 3.21 14.71
N MET A 248 2.70 4.23 13.86
CA MET A 248 1.90 5.42 14.14
C MET A 248 0.46 5.08 14.52
N GLN A 249 -0.19 4.23 13.73
CA GLN A 249 -1.56 3.80 14.00
C GLN A 249 -1.64 2.95 15.26
N LEU A 250 -0.68 2.04 15.48
CA LEU A 250 -0.69 1.14 16.63
C LEU A 250 -0.42 1.86 17.95
N VAL A 251 0.59 2.75 17.99
CA VAL A 251 0.88 3.61 19.15
C VAL A 251 -0.31 4.50 19.46
N GLY A 252 -0.90 5.14 18.44
CA GLY A 252 -2.08 5.99 18.61
C GLY A 252 -3.27 5.23 19.16
N TYR A 253 -3.56 4.06 18.59
CA TYR A 253 -4.66 3.20 19.02
C TYR A 253 -4.51 2.80 20.49
N ARG A 254 -3.34 2.28 20.88
CA ARG A 254 -3.09 1.84 22.27
C ARG A 254 -3.04 3.00 23.26
N THR A 255 -2.51 4.15 22.85
CA THR A 255 -2.53 5.37 23.67
C THR A 255 -3.95 5.85 23.93
N TRP A 256 -4.81 5.82 22.90
CA TRP A 256 -6.20 6.22 23.01
C TRP A 256 -6.99 5.33 23.97
N ASP A 257 -6.78 4.02 23.91
CA ASP A 257 -7.41 3.03 24.81
C ASP A 257 -6.94 3.20 26.26
N VAL A 258 -5.64 3.43 26.49
CA VAL A 258 -5.10 3.67 27.85
C VAL A 258 -5.68 4.95 28.47
N SER A 259 -5.89 5.98 27.66
CA SER A 259 -6.38 7.29 28.09
C SER A 259 -7.91 7.45 27.99
N GLU A 260 -8.67 6.35 27.96
CA GLU A 260 -10.08 6.30 27.54
C GLU A 260 -10.99 7.39 28.13
N ASN A 261 -10.80 7.74 29.40
CA ASN A 261 -11.66 8.70 30.11
C ASN A 261 -11.05 10.11 30.21
N SER A 262 -9.91 10.37 29.58
CA SER A 262 -9.23 11.66 29.63
C SER A 262 -9.48 12.48 28.36
N PRO A 263 -9.89 13.76 28.48
CA PRO A 263 -9.96 14.67 27.32
C PRO A 263 -8.56 15.08 26.81
N LYS A 264 -7.50 14.74 27.56
CA LYS A 264 -6.13 15.13 27.26
C LYS A 264 -5.16 13.97 27.47
N ILE A 265 -4.47 13.57 26.40
CA ILE A 265 -3.45 12.54 26.38
C ILE A 265 -2.15 13.11 26.95
N SER A 266 -1.60 12.44 27.96
CA SER A 266 -0.38 12.80 28.67
C SER A 266 0.79 11.88 28.31
N ALA A 267 2.00 12.25 28.74
CA ALA A 267 3.20 11.44 28.46
C ALA A 267 3.12 10.02 29.06
N PRO A 268 2.64 9.81 30.30
CA PRO A 268 2.41 8.45 30.84
C PRO A 268 1.47 7.60 29.97
N ASP A 269 0.42 8.19 29.39
CA ASP A 269 -0.52 7.47 28.52
C ASP A 269 0.19 6.97 27.26
N VAL A 270 1.00 7.83 26.64
CA VAL A 270 1.78 7.48 25.44
C VAL A 270 2.86 6.45 25.76
N GLN A 271 3.53 6.56 26.89
CA GLN A 271 4.55 5.59 27.31
C GLN A 271 3.96 4.19 27.48
N GLN A 272 2.82 4.10 28.16
CA GLN A 272 2.10 2.85 28.34
C GLN A 272 1.51 2.33 27.01
N GLY A 273 0.88 3.20 26.21
CA GLY A 273 0.36 2.84 24.89
C GLY A 273 1.46 2.33 23.95
N SER A 274 2.62 2.97 23.96
CA SER A 274 3.80 2.56 23.18
C SER A 274 4.37 1.22 23.62
N LEU A 275 4.35 0.92 24.92
CA LEU A 275 4.74 -0.40 25.44
C LEU A 275 3.83 -1.49 24.89
N LEU A 276 2.51 -1.29 24.98
CA LEU A 276 1.51 -2.23 24.46
C LEU A 276 1.64 -2.41 22.94
N ALA A 277 1.86 -1.31 22.21
CA ALA A 277 2.08 -1.35 20.77
C ALA A 277 3.31 -2.17 20.38
N ARG A 278 4.43 -2.03 21.12
CA ARG A 278 5.64 -2.83 20.88
C ARG A 278 5.43 -4.31 21.17
N MET A 279 4.71 -4.65 22.24
CA MET A 279 4.37 -6.05 22.56
C MET A 279 3.52 -6.66 21.44
N GLU A 280 2.53 -5.92 20.95
CA GLU A 280 1.67 -6.39 19.86
C GLU A 280 2.41 -6.53 18.53
N LEU A 281 3.29 -5.58 18.18
CA LEU A 281 4.17 -5.69 17.01
C LEU A 281 5.04 -6.96 17.11
N ARG A 282 5.64 -7.20 18.29
CA ARG A 282 6.46 -8.38 18.55
C ARG A 282 5.67 -9.66 18.35
N ASP A 283 4.52 -9.79 19.00
CA ASP A 283 3.77 -11.05 19.02
C ASP A 283 3.11 -11.37 17.68
N ARG A 284 2.58 -10.34 16.98
CA ARG A 284 1.79 -10.54 15.77
C ARG A 284 2.63 -10.55 14.50
N ILE A 285 3.69 -9.74 14.44
CA ILE A 285 4.49 -9.55 13.23
C ILE A 285 5.86 -10.21 13.40
N LEU A 286 6.65 -9.81 14.40
CA LEU A 286 8.05 -10.26 14.48
C LEU A 286 8.17 -11.76 14.77
N GLU A 287 7.42 -12.28 15.76
CA GLU A 287 7.35 -13.71 16.08
C GLU A 287 6.85 -14.54 14.89
N THR A 288 5.78 -14.09 14.22
CA THR A 288 5.20 -14.78 13.06
C THR A 288 6.19 -14.84 11.91
N THR A 289 6.78 -13.70 11.52
CA THR A 289 7.81 -13.65 10.48
C THR A 289 8.98 -14.55 10.84
N TYR A 290 9.47 -14.51 12.08
CA TYR A 290 10.59 -15.35 12.50
C TYR A 290 10.31 -16.85 12.37
N ARG A 291 9.09 -17.29 12.69
CA ARG A 291 8.70 -18.72 12.58
C ARG A 291 8.59 -19.21 11.13
N GLU A 292 8.36 -18.32 10.17
CA GLU A 292 8.27 -18.65 8.74
C GLU A 292 9.66 -18.74 8.08
N LEU A 293 10.69 -18.18 8.72
CA LEU A 293 12.07 -18.24 8.23
C LEU A 293 12.67 -19.63 8.42
N SER A 294 13.45 -20.09 7.44
CA SER A 294 14.26 -21.29 7.61
C SER A 294 15.51 -21.01 8.44
N ASP A 295 16.13 -22.05 9.00
CA ASP A 295 17.38 -21.93 9.77
C ASP A 295 18.48 -21.18 9.01
N LYS A 296 18.54 -21.35 7.69
CA LYS A 296 19.51 -20.65 6.83
C LYS A 296 19.17 -19.19 6.56
N ASP A 297 17.88 -18.85 6.53
CA ASP A 297 17.46 -17.45 6.49
C ASP A 297 17.86 -16.75 7.81
N ILE A 298 17.62 -17.42 8.94
CA ILE A 298 18.01 -16.92 10.27
C ILE A 298 19.54 -16.75 10.34
N GLU A 299 20.33 -17.74 9.90
CA GLU A 299 21.80 -17.65 9.86
C GLU A 299 22.27 -16.43 9.04
N PHE A 300 21.65 -16.17 7.89
CA PHE A 300 21.94 -15.00 7.07
C PHE A 300 21.66 -13.69 7.83
N LEU A 301 20.51 -13.59 8.50
CA LEU A 301 20.12 -12.40 9.24
C LEU A 301 20.96 -12.18 10.51
N LEU A 302 21.33 -13.26 11.21
CA LEU A 302 22.26 -13.20 12.34
C LEU A 302 23.64 -12.70 11.89
N ALA A 303 24.11 -13.12 10.71
CA ALA A 303 25.35 -12.64 10.12
C ALA A 303 25.29 -11.15 9.72
N MET A 304 24.12 -10.50 9.71
CA MET A 304 23.98 -9.04 9.54
C MET A 304 24.13 -8.26 10.86
N LEU A 305 23.84 -8.88 12.02
CA LEU A 305 23.82 -8.20 13.32
C LEU A 305 25.13 -7.51 13.75
N PRO A 306 26.34 -7.94 13.33
CA PRO A 306 27.56 -7.20 13.64
C PRO A 306 27.66 -5.81 13.00
N ASP A 307 26.95 -5.54 11.89
CA ASP A 307 27.03 -4.25 11.19
C ASP A 307 26.01 -3.27 11.74
N SER A 308 26.41 -2.09 12.23
CA SER A 308 25.48 -1.08 12.76
C SER A 308 24.51 -0.48 11.73
N GLY A 309 24.76 -0.71 10.43
CA GLY A 309 23.94 -0.24 9.32
C GLY A 309 23.73 -1.33 8.27
N PRO A 310 23.55 -0.96 6.99
CA PRO A 310 23.41 -1.94 5.92
C PRO A 310 24.62 -2.87 5.81
N SER A 311 24.37 -4.16 5.65
CA SER A 311 25.38 -5.21 5.56
C SER A 311 25.73 -5.49 4.11
N ARG A 312 27.03 -5.73 3.85
CA ARG A 312 27.51 -6.14 2.53
C ARG A 312 27.37 -7.64 2.36
N VAL A 313 26.72 -8.09 1.29
CA VAL A 313 26.43 -9.51 1.03
C VAL A 313 27.71 -10.37 1.00
N SER A 314 28.84 -9.83 0.52
CA SER A 314 30.12 -10.53 0.54
C SER A 314 30.64 -10.77 1.96
N GLU A 315 30.41 -9.85 2.89
CA GLU A 315 30.83 -10.00 4.29
C GLU A 315 29.89 -10.94 5.04
N ILE A 316 28.58 -10.90 4.74
CA ILE A 316 27.61 -11.88 5.23
C ILE A 316 28.05 -13.30 4.82
N ALA A 317 28.39 -13.50 3.53
CA ALA A 317 28.85 -14.80 3.03
C ALA A 317 30.11 -15.29 3.76
N LYS A 318 31.08 -14.40 4.02
CA LYS A 318 32.28 -14.73 4.80
C LYS A 318 31.93 -15.16 6.24
N ARG A 319 31.02 -14.45 6.92
CA ARG A 319 30.60 -14.76 8.29
C ARG A 319 29.87 -16.11 8.38
N MET A 320 29.06 -16.43 7.38
CA MET A 320 28.39 -17.72 7.25
C MET A 320 29.34 -18.85 6.80
N GLY A 321 30.55 -18.53 6.33
CA GLY A 321 31.48 -19.53 5.78
C GLY A 321 31.00 -20.17 4.46
N VAL A 322 30.19 -19.46 3.67
CA VAL A 322 29.57 -19.98 2.44
C VAL A 322 30.04 -19.22 1.19
N ALA A 323 29.86 -19.84 0.02
CA ALA A 323 30.13 -19.18 -1.25
C ALA A 323 29.16 -18.01 -1.50
N GLY A 324 29.62 -16.97 -2.21
CA GLY A 324 28.82 -15.77 -2.49
C GLY A 324 27.51 -16.05 -3.25
N ASN A 325 27.52 -17.04 -4.15
CA ASN A 325 26.30 -17.45 -4.89
C ASN A 325 25.26 -18.07 -3.95
N TYR A 326 25.70 -18.78 -2.91
CA TYR A 326 24.81 -19.39 -1.93
C TYR A 326 24.15 -18.32 -1.05
N ALA A 327 24.93 -17.38 -0.51
CA ALA A 327 24.39 -16.22 0.20
C ALA A 327 23.44 -15.38 -0.66
N SER A 328 23.70 -15.28 -1.97
CA SER A 328 22.83 -14.55 -2.90
C SER A 328 21.45 -15.19 -3.07
N GLN A 329 21.31 -16.51 -2.91
CA GLN A 329 20.00 -17.18 -2.94
C GLN A 329 19.13 -16.78 -1.74
N TYR A 330 19.70 -16.80 -0.54
CA TYR A 330 18.99 -16.38 0.69
C TYR A 330 18.70 -14.87 0.69
N LYS A 331 19.66 -14.06 0.22
CA LYS A 331 19.42 -12.64 -0.03
C LYS A 331 18.18 -12.41 -0.90
N ARG A 332 18.07 -13.15 -2.02
CA ARG A 332 16.92 -13.03 -2.94
C ARG A 332 15.61 -13.39 -2.24
N ARG A 333 15.57 -14.53 -1.55
CA ARG A 333 14.38 -14.98 -0.83
C ARG A 333 13.92 -13.96 0.23
N LEU A 334 14.85 -13.48 1.07
CA LEU A 334 14.56 -12.48 2.09
C LEU A 334 14.09 -11.12 1.52
N LEU A 335 14.55 -10.75 0.32
CA LEU A 335 14.04 -9.59 -0.43
C LEU A 335 12.63 -9.82 -0.97
N GLU A 336 12.32 -11.03 -1.44
CA GLU A 336 10.99 -11.44 -1.93
C GLU A 336 9.95 -11.41 -0.80
N ASP A 337 10.35 -11.85 0.39
CA ASP A 337 9.51 -11.88 1.60
C ASP A 337 9.34 -10.48 2.23
N GLY A 338 10.25 -9.55 1.93
CA GLY A 338 10.26 -8.19 2.43
C GLY A 338 10.83 -8.05 3.85
N VAL A 339 11.64 -9.03 4.28
CA VAL A 339 12.34 -9.01 5.57
C VAL A 339 13.52 -8.05 5.52
N ILE A 340 14.22 -8.05 4.40
CA ILE A 340 15.30 -7.11 4.09
C ILE A 340 14.99 -6.34 2.81
N GLY A 341 15.65 -5.21 2.62
CA GLY A 341 15.61 -4.39 1.41
C GLY A 341 17.01 -4.02 0.95
N GLU A 342 17.16 -3.71 -0.34
CA GLU A 342 18.43 -3.21 -0.90
C GLU A 342 18.70 -1.78 -0.43
N ARG A 343 19.99 -1.48 -0.17
CA ARG A 343 20.49 -0.15 0.26
C ARG A 343 21.62 0.37 -0.64
N GLY A 344 21.66 -0.14 -1.87
CA GLY A 344 22.74 0.08 -2.83
C GLY A 344 23.36 -1.23 -3.29
N ARG A 345 24.32 -1.15 -4.20
CA ARG A 345 24.90 -2.32 -4.87
C ARG A 345 25.56 -3.27 -3.87
N GLY A 346 24.94 -4.44 -3.69
CA GLY A 346 25.44 -5.49 -2.78
C GLY A 346 25.26 -5.19 -1.29
N LEU A 347 24.46 -4.18 -0.94
CA LEU A 347 24.13 -3.80 0.44
C LEU A 347 22.67 -4.10 0.74
N VAL A 348 22.40 -4.69 1.90
CA VAL A 348 21.05 -5.01 2.38
C VAL A 348 20.85 -4.54 3.82
N GLY A 349 19.63 -4.17 4.18
CA GLY A 349 19.26 -3.81 5.55
C GLY A 349 17.87 -4.33 5.89
N PHE A 350 17.54 -4.41 7.18
CA PHE A 350 16.21 -4.80 7.64
C PHE A 350 15.16 -3.80 7.17
N ASP A 351 14.04 -4.31 6.64
CA ASP A 351 12.87 -3.53 6.22
C ASP A 351 11.75 -3.60 7.26
N ILE A 352 11.71 -4.66 8.08
CA ILE A 352 10.74 -4.83 9.16
C ILE A 352 11.21 -4.02 10.39
N PRO A 353 10.37 -3.11 10.93
CA PRO A 353 10.70 -2.33 12.13
C PRO A 353 11.00 -3.23 13.33
N ALA A 354 11.98 -2.84 14.15
CA ALA A 354 12.39 -3.54 15.38
C ALA A 354 12.86 -5.00 15.21
N PHE A 355 12.95 -5.51 13.97
CA PHE A 355 13.28 -6.92 13.72
C PHE A 355 14.74 -7.24 14.05
N ARG A 356 15.63 -6.26 13.90
CA ARG A 356 17.04 -6.38 14.25
C ARG A 356 17.21 -6.59 15.76
N GLU A 357 16.57 -5.74 16.56
CA GLU A 357 16.58 -5.79 18.01
C GLU A 357 15.98 -7.11 18.49
N PHE A 358 14.83 -7.50 17.92
CA PHE A 358 14.18 -8.78 18.19
C PHE A 358 15.09 -9.98 17.91
N LEU A 359 15.79 -10.01 16.77
CA LEU A 359 16.73 -11.08 16.45
C LEU A 359 17.92 -11.13 17.42
N SER A 360 18.39 -9.95 17.86
CA SER A 360 19.50 -9.85 18.81
C SER A 360 19.11 -10.42 20.18
N GLU A 361 17.88 -10.16 20.63
CA GLU A 361 17.31 -10.76 21.85
C GLU A 361 17.15 -12.28 21.75
N LYS A 362 16.75 -12.81 20.58
CA LYS A 362 16.59 -14.26 20.37
C LYS A 362 17.92 -15.02 20.29
N ALA A 363 18.99 -14.33 19.92
CA ALA A 363 20.34 -14.89 19.79
C ALA A 363 21.18 -14.78 21.06
N SER A 364 20.74 -13.95 22.02
CA SER A 364 21.33 -13.81 23.37
C SER A 364 20.81 -14.91 24.28
#